data_AF-A0A8T1HLE5-F1
#
_entry.id   AF-A0A8T1HLE5-F1
#
_cell.length_a   1.000
_cell.length_b   1.000
_cell.length_c   1.000
_cell.angle_alpha   90.00
_cell.angle_beta   90.00
_cell.angle_gamma   90.00
#
_symmetry.space_group_name_H-M   'P 1'
#
loop_
_entity.id
_entity.type
_entity.pdbx_description
1 polymer ?
#
loop_
_entity_poly.entity_id
_entity_poly.type
_entity_poly.pdbx_seq_one_letter_code
_entity_poly.pdbx_strand_id
1 'polypeptide(L)'
;MAPEIFRGSTEHGTASDFFSLGVLTYELLLGRRPWCGGVRSHLEKCPDVIKDFSEAVYDKYYPIELLDSTTGTNAKLSQSCRSFLRGLLHPIESERLGAGPDGIIEIKKHEWLRTFDWDGYLAHTLTPPFVPVVDEKKANCDTAAQDFDDVLSVNSRGERISAEDQEKFAGFEFNVDANNAVTI
;
A
#
# COMPACT_ATOMS: atom_id res chain seq x y z
N MET A 1 1.33 6.38 5.16
CA MET A 1 2.74 6.15 5.56
C MET A 1 2.72 5.54 6.94
N ALA A 2 3.56 4.55 7.17
CA ALA A 2 3.70 3.91 8.46
C ALA A 2 4.32 4.88 9.50
N PRO A 3 4.00 4.77 10.79
CA PRO A 3 4.45 5.71 11.82
C PRO A 3 5.97 5.81 11.95
N GLU A 4 6.68 4.71 11.76
CA GLU A 4 8.15 4.65 11.84
C GLU A 4 8.86 5.52 10.80
N ILE A 5 8.22 5.76 9.63
CA ILE A 5 8.82 6.60 8.58
C ILE A 5 8.94 8.06 9.04
N PHE A 6 8.09 8.49 9.98
CA PHE A 6 8.14 9.82 10.56
C PHE A 6 9.16 9.94 11.71
N ARG A 7 9.77 8.84 12.17
CA ARG A 7 10.79 8.84 13.24
C ARG A 7 12.17 9.29 12.77
N GLY A 8 12.37 9.47 11.47
CA GLY A 8 13.65 9.92 10.91
C GLY A 8 14.77 8.86 10.95
N SER A 9 14.48 7.64 11.40
CA SER A 9 15.36 6.49 11.19
C SER A 9 15.26 6.04 9.72
N THR A 10 16.39 5.98 9.03
CA THR A 10 16.48 5.60 7.61
C THR A 10 16.26 4.12 7.36
N GLU A 11 16.21 3.30 8.40
CA GLU A 11 15.97 1.87 8.31
C GLU A 11 14.48 1.61 8.61
N HIS A 12 13.71 1.32 7.57
CA HIS A 12 12.37 0.74 7.67
C HIS A 12 12.34 -0.50 6.80
N GLY A 13 11.69 -1.56 7.29
CA GLY A 13 11.64 -2.83 6.59
C GLY A 13 10.31 -3.08 5.87
N THR A 14 10.13 -4.33 5.45
CA THR A 14 8.89 -4.86 4.86
C THR A 14 7.65 -4.65 5.76
N ALA A 15 7.84 -4.48 7.07
CA ALA A 15 6.76 -4.18 7.99
C ALA A 15 6.02 -2.88 7.63
N SER A 16 6.71 -1.89 7.06
CA SER A 16 6.08 -0.64 6.59
C SER A 16 5.08 -0.87 5.44
N ASP A 17 5.33 -1.87 4.58
CA ASP A 17 4.41 -2.31 3.54
C ASP A 17 3.17 -2.98 4.14
N PHE A 18 3.33 -3.76 5.22
CA PHE A 18 2.19 -4.37 5.91
C PHE A 18 1.27 -3.36 6.58
N PHE A 19 1.81 -2.25 7.06
CA PHE A 19 0.97 -1.13 7.51
C PHE A 19 0.16 -0.54 6.36
N SER A 20 0.81 -0.34 5.20
CA SER A 20 0.14 0.15 3.99
C SER A 20 -0.95 -0.82 3.51
N LEU A 21 -0.72 -2.13 3.61
CA LEU A 21 -1.72 -3.17 3.38
C LEU A 21 -2.91 -3.03 4.35
N GLY A 22 -2.65 -2.77 5.63
CA GLY A 22 -3.70 -2.51 6.62
C GLY A 22 -4.55 -1.29 6.26
N VAL A 23 -3.92 -0.21 5.81
CA VAL A 23 -4.61 1.01 5.37
C VAL A 23 -5.49 0.73 4.15
N LEU A 24 -4.93 0.07 3.13
CA LEU A 24 -5.68 -0.29 1.92
C LEU A 24 -6.85 -1.22 2.25
N THR A 25 -6.63 -2.22 3.11
CA THR A 25 -7.68 -3.16 3.53
C THR A 25 -8.82 -2.43 4.24
N TYR A 26 -8.50 -1.50 5.14
CA TYR A 26 -9.50 -0.64 5.80
C TYR A 26 -10.31 0.15 4.76
N GLU A 27 -9.64 0.78 3.79
CA GLU A 27 -10.28 1.58 2.75
C GLU A 27 -11.23 0.77 1.86
N LEU A 28 -10.81 -0.43 1.45
CA LEU A 28 -11.63 -1.33 0.64
C LEU A 28 -12.88 -1.79 1.40
N LEU A 29 -12.76 -2.00 2.71
CA LEU A 29 -13.88 -2.48 3.54
C LEU A 29 -14.86 -1.38 3.94
N LEU A 30 -14.37 -0.14 4.15
CA LEU A 30 -15.14 0.94 4.76
C LEU A 30 -15.35 2.17 3.85
N GLY A 31 -14.71 2.20 2.67
CA GLY A 31 -14.85 3.26 1.68
C GLY A 31 -14.25 4.60 2.10
N ARG A 32 -13.42 4.63 3.15
CA ARG A 32 -12.81 5.84 3.71
C ARG A 32 -11.44 5.53 4.31
N ARG A 33 -10.59 6.55 4.43
CA ARG A 33 -9.28 6.44 5.09
C ARG A 33 -9.44 6.12 6.59
N PRO A 34 -8.54 5.33 7.19
CA PRO A 34 -8.56 5.06 8.65
C PRO A 34 -8.32 6.31 9.50
N TRP A 35 -7.64 7.32 8.96
CA TRP A 35 -7.45 8.61 9.60
C TRP A 35 -7.86 9.75 8.67
N CYS A 36 -8.71 10.65 9.15
CA CYS A 36 -9.02 11.91 8.48
C CYS A 36 -7.84 12.89 8.68
N GLY A 37 -7.65 13.83 7.73
CA GLY A 37 -6.45 14.66 7.48
C GLY A 37 -5.80 15.45 8.63
N GLY A 38 -6.24 15.31 9.89
CA GLY A 38 -5.60 15.85 11.08
C GLY A 38 -4.41 15.03 11.60
N VAL A 39 -4.36 13.71 11.36
CA VAL A 39 -3.30 12.86 11.96
C VAL A 39 -1.94 13.11 11.31
N ARG A 40 -1.87 13.30 9.99
CA ARG A 40 -0.63 13.74 9.31
C ARG A 40 -0.15 15.10 9.85
N SER A 41 -1.04 16.08 9.93
CA SER A 41 -0.69 17.39 10.50
C SER A 41 -0.32 17.30 11.99
N HIS A 42 -0.84 16.33 12.75
CA HIS A 42 -0.53 16.15 14.17
C HIS A 42 0.82 15.45 14.37
N LEU A 43 1.10 14.41 13.59
CA LEU A 43 2.38 13.70 13.58
C LEU A 43 3.52 14.59 13.06
N GLU A 44 3.28 15.40 12.03
CA GLU A 44 4.25 16.38 11.52
C GLU A 44 4.55 17.52 12.52
N LYS A 45 3.57 17.92 13.35
CA LYS A 45 3.72 19.03 14.33
C LYS A 45 4.20 18.59 15.71
N CYS A 46 4.11 17.30 16.04
CA CYS A 46 4.45 16.77 17.36
C CYS A 46 5.43 15.59 17.24
N PRO A 47 6.70 15.83 16.83
CA PRO A 47 7.70 14.78 16.69
C PRO A 47 8.01 14.03 18.01
N ASP A 48 7.75 14.65 19.17
CA ASP A 48 7.96 14.00 20.47
C ASP A 48 6.86 12.98 20.82
N VAL A 49 5.66 13.09 20.23
CA VAL A 49 4.62 12.04 20.33
C VAL A 49 5.06 10.76 19.60
N ILE A 50 6.00 10.90 18.66
CA ILE A 50 6.56 9.79 17.91
C ILE A 50 7.71 9.10 18.67
N LYS A 51 8.35 9.82 19.61
CA LYS A 51 9.40 9.27 20.48
C LYS A 51 8.82 8.49 21.66
N ASP A 52 7.76 9.01 22.26
CA ASP A 52 7.06 8.39 23.39
C ASP A 52 5.66 7.90 22.98
N PHE A 53 5.61 7.02 21.97
CA PHE A 53 4.41 6.23 21.70
C PHE A 53 4.21 5.26 22.88
N SER A 54 3.59 5.73 23.97
CA SER A 54 3.16 4.84 25.05
C SER A 54 1.87 4.11 24.66
N GLU A 55 1.60 2.99 25.32
CA GLU A 55 0.43 2.15 25.04
C GLU A 55 -0.89 2.92 25.05
N ALA A 56 -1.01 3.88 25.98
CA ALA A 56 -2.17 4.75 26.10
C ALA A 56 -2.38 5.73 24.92
N VAL A 57 -1.32 6.04 24.16
CA VAL A 57 -1.43 6.85 22.95
C VAL A 57 -1.84 5.98 21.75
N TYR A 58 -1.60 4.66 21.79
CA TYR A 58 -2.00 3.74 20.71
C TYR A 58 -3.51 3.68 20.49
N ASP A 59 -4.30 3.62 21.56
CA ASP A 59 -5.76 3.60 21.46
C ASP A 59 -6.31 4.87 20.79
N LYS A 60 -5.63 6.00 20.95
CA LYS A 60 -5.97 7.27 20.27
C LYS A 60 -5.64 7.24 18.78
N TYR A 61 -4.64 6.46 18.38
CA TYR A 61 -4.25 6.28 16.98
C TYR A 61 -4.97 5.13 16.30
N TYR A 62 -5.68 4.29 17.03
CA TYR A 62 -6.63 3.39 16.41
C TYR A 62 -7.84 4.17 15.90
N PRO A 63 -8.32 3.88 14.67
CA PRO A 63 -9.64 4.31 14.28
C PRO A 63 -10.64 3.79 15.32
N ILE A 64 -11.39 4.71 15.96
CA ILE A 64 -12.43 4.39 16.95
C ILE A 64 -13.39 3.32 16.39
N GLU A 65 -13.56 3.31 15.07
CA GLU A 65 -14.39 2.34 14.35
C GLU A 65 -13.87 0.90 14.35
N LEU A 66 -12.55 0.70 14.52
CA LEU A 66 -11.95 -0.62 14.74
C LEU A 66 -12.09 -1.10 16.19
N LEU A 67 -12.28 -0.19 17.14
CA LEU A 67 -12.32 -0.48 18.57
C LEU A 67 -13.74 -0.69 19.08
N ASP A 68 -14.66 0.24 18.79
CA ASP A 68 -15.90 0.36 19.58
C ASP A 68 -17.19 0.36 18.78
N SER A 69 -17.15 0.51 17.45
CA SER A 69 -18.36 0.67 16.65
C SER A 69 -18.94 -0.68 16.19
N THR A 70 -19.84 -1.23 17.00
CA THR A 70 -20.77 -2.31 16.58
C THR A 70 -22.04 -1.76 15.90
N THR A 71 -22.06 -0.47 15.61
CA THR A 71 -23.20 0.26 15.03
C THR A 71 -22.86 0.77 13.63
N GLY A 72 -23.87 0.90 12.76
CA GLY A 72 -23.68 1.42 11.39
C GLY A 72 -22.88 0.49 10.46
N THR A 73 -22.08 1.06 9.55
CA THR A 73 -21.31 0.30 8.54
C THR A 73 -20.28 -0.67 9.13
N ASN A 74 -19.81 -0.40 10.35
CA ASN A 74 -18.77 -1.17 11.04
C ASN A 74 -19.31 -2.44 11.73
N ALA A 75 -20.64 -2.55 11.88
CA ALA A 75 -21.31 -3.77 12.35
C ALA A 75 -21.06 -4.97 11.42
N LYS A 76 -20.67 -4.72 10.17
CA LYS A 76 -20.44 -5.74 9.15
C LYS A 76 -19.07 -6.41 9.24
N LEU A 77 -18.13 -5.87 10.02
CA LEU A 77 -16.79 -6.46 10.16
C LEU A 77 -16.83 -7.61 11.16
N SER A 78 -16.35 -8.78 10.75
CA SER A 78 -16.16 -9.92 11.66
C SER A 78 -15.11 -9.61 12.73
N GLN A 79 -15.16 -10.33 13.85
CA GLN A 79 -14.13 -10.20 14.89
C GLN A 79 -12.73 -10.51 14.37
N SER A 80 -12.60 -11.53 13.51
CA SER A 80 -11.33 -11.88 12.87
C SER A 80 -10.83 -10.78 11.93
N CYS A 81 -11.71 -10.09 11.20
CA CYS A 81 -11.35 -8.94 10.35
C CYS A 81 -10.78 -7.79 11.18
N ARG A 82 -11.41 -7.49 12.33
CA ARG A 82 -10.94 -6.45 13.25
C ARG A 82 -9.58 -6.80 13.84
N SER A 83 -9.38 -8.06 14.24
CA SER A 83 -8.09 -8.58 14.70
C SER A 83 -7.01 -8.42 13.62
N PHE A 84 -7.34 -8.73 12.37
CA PHE A 84 -6.40 -8.63 11.25
C PHE A 84 -5.96 -7.19 11.01
N LEU A 85 -6.93 -6.28 10.88
CA LEU A 85 -6.67 -4.85 10.73
C LEU A 85 -5.88 -4.30 11.92
N ARG A 86 -6.15 -4.79 13.13
CA ARG A 86 -5.40 -4.40 14.31
C ARG A 86 -3.93 -4.79 14.21
N GLY A 87 -3.66 -6.05 13.89
CA GLY A 87 -2.30 -6.53 13.71
C GLY A 87 -1.52 -5.74 12.64
N LEU A 88 -2.14 -5.47 11.48
CA LEU A 88 -1.47 -4.75 10.40
C LEU A 88 -1.26 -3.26 10.70
N LEU A 89 -2.23 -2.61 11.34
CA LEU A 89 -2.15 -1.18 11.68
C LEU A 89 -1.43 -0.92 13.00
N HIS A 90 -0.67 -1.90 13.50
CA HIS A 90 0.10 -1.74 14.71
C HIS A 90 1.17 -0.63 14.53
N PRO A 91 1.21 0.37 15.43
CA PRO A 91 2.10 1.52 15.30
C PRO A 91 3.55 1.21 15.64
N ILE A 92 3.82 0.20 16.47
CA ILE A 92 5.18 -0.32 16.68
C ILE A 92 5.48 -1.33 15.58
N GLU A 93 6.56 -1.09 14.83
CA GLU A 93 7.01 -1.95 13.74
C GLU A 93 7.22 -3.40 14.20
N SER A 94 7.97 -3.63 15.29
CA SER A 94 8.31 -4.98 15.78
C SER A 94 7.13 -5.81 16.28
N GLU A 95 6.01 -5.18 16.62
CA GLU A 95 4.79 -5.84 17.10
C GLU A 95 3.71 -5.94 16.00
N ARG A 96 4.00 -5.41 14.81
CA ARG A 96 3.10 -5.46 13.68
C ARG A 96 2.98 -6.88 13.15
N LEU A 97 1.77 -7.25 12.76
CA LEU A 97 1.51 -8.53 12.08
C LEU A 97 2.38 -8.63 10.83
N GLY A 98 3.18 -9.70 10.75
CA GLY A 98 4.16 -9.92 9.70
C GLY A 98 5.54 -9.30 9.96
N ALA A 99 5.78 -8.62 11.08
CA ALA A 99 7.11 -8.14 11.43
C ALA A 99 8.00 -9.21 12.09
N GLY A 100 7.41 -10.33 12.51
CA GLY A 100 8.13 -11.47 13.04
C GLY A 100 8.94 -12.24 11.98
N PRO A 101 9.70 -13.27 12.39
CA PRO A 101 10.56 -14.05 11.50
C PRO A 101 9.79 -14.79 10.39
N ASP A 102 8.52 -15.10 10.62
CA ASP A 102 7.64 -15.75 9.64
C ASP A 102 7.10 -14.79 8.59
N GLY A 103 7.23 -13.47 8.79
CA GLY A 103 6.89 -12.45 7.81
C GLY A 103 5.47 -12.57 7.26
N ILE A 104 5.37 -12.54 5.93
CA ILE A 104 4.10 -12.71 5.18
C ILE A 104 3.36 -14.02 5.50
N ILE A 105 4.05 -15.06 5.97
CA ILE A 105 3.43 -16.34 6.31
C ILE A 105 2.48 -16.16 7.50
N GLU A 106 2.84 -15.30 8.47
CA GLU A 106 1.99 -14.96 9.61
C GLU A 106 0.68 -14.30 9.14
N ILE A 107 0.78 -13.36 8.21
CA ILE A 107 -0.37 -12.66 7.61
C ILE A 107 -1.28 -13.66 6.87
N LYS A 108 -0.72 -14.53 6.03
CA LYS A 108 -1.49 -15.53 5.27
C LYS A 108 -2.21 -16.55 6.17
N LYS A 109 -1.64 -16.87 7.33
CA LYS A 109 -2.21 -17.80 8.32
C LYS A 109 -3.22 -17.15 9.27
N HIS A 110 -3.34 -15.83 9.26
CA HIS A 110 -4.24 -15.12 10.17
C HIS A 110 -5.70 -15.60 10.00
N GLU A 111 -6.45 -15.68 11.10
CA GLU A 111 -7.80 -16.27 11.13
C GLU A 111 -8.76 -15.69 10.07
N TRP A 112 -8.64 -14.40 9.79
CA TRP A 112 -9.46 -13.72 8.77
C TRP A 112 -9.23 -14.25 7.35
N LEU A 113 -8.03 -14.74 7.04
CA LEU A 113 -7.64 -15.28 5.73
C LEU A 113 -7.55 -16.81 5.73
N ARG A 114 -7.89 -17.47 6.84
CA ARG A 114 -7.75 -18.93 7.02
C ARG A 114 -8.43 -19.75 5.93
N THR A 115 -9.55 -19.27 5.39
CA THR A 115 -10.33 -19.98 4.36
C THR A 115 -9.99 -19.54 2.94
N PHE A 116 -9.04 -18.63 2.75
CA PHE A 116 -8.63 -18.17 1.43
C PHE A 116 -7.70 -19.20 0.78
N ASP A 117 -8.04 -19.61 -0.44
CA ASP A 117 -7.26 -20.57 -1.22
C ASP A 117 -6.06 -19.88 -1.91
N TRP A 118 -4.94 -19.82 -1.19
CA TRP A 118 -3.71 -19.22 -1.71
C TRP A 118 -3.11 -19.97 -2.89
N ASP A 119 -3.26 -21.30 -2.93
CA ASP A 119 -2.70 -22.13 -4.00
C ASP A 119 -3.52 -21.96 -5.27
N GLY A 120 -4.85 -21.95 -5.17
CA GLY A 120 -5.74 -21.63 -6.28
C GLY A 120 -5.55 -20.20 -6.81
N TYR A 121 -5.29 -19.24 -5.92
CA TYR A 121 -4.93 -17.87 -6.33
C TYR A 121 -3.66 -17.86 -7.17
N LEU A 122 -2.58 -18.51 -6.72
CA LEU A 122 -1.31 -18.59 -7.46
C LEU A 122 -1.45 -19.36 -8.78
N ALA A 123 -2.30 -20.39 -8.81
CA ALA A 123 -2.58 -21.16 -10.02
C ALA A 123 -3.58 -20.48 -10.97
N HIS A 124 -4.07 -19.28 -10.64
CA HIS A 124 -5.10 -18.55 -11.38
C HIS A 124 -6.39 -19.36 -11.62
N THR A 125 -6.76 -20.24 -10.68
CA THR A 125 -7.98 -21.09 -10.78
C THR A 125 -9.19 -20.49 -10.09
N LEU A 126 -8.98 -19.51 -9.19
CA LEU A 126 -10.07 -18.81 -8.53
C LEU A 126 -10.80 -17.87 -9.50
N THR A 127 -12.13 -17.89 -9.44
CA THR A 127 -12.95 -16.89 -10.13
C THR A 127 -12.91 -15.58 -9.35
N PRO A 128 -12.49 -14.44 -9.95
CA PRO A 128 -12.49 -13.17 -9.25
C PRO A 128 -13.92 -12.72 -8.92
N PRO A 129 -14.15 -12.06 -7.78
CA PRO A 129 -15.50 -11.62 -7.37
C PRO A 129 -16.08 -10.52 -8.26
N PHE A 130 -15.22 -9.84 -9.02
CA PHE A 130 -15.60 -8.82 -10.00
C PHE A 130 -14.78 -9.03 -11.27
N VAL A 131 -15.48 -9.14 -12.41
CA VAL A 131 -14.87 -9.16 -13.74
C VAL A 131 -15.20 -7.83 -14.40
N PRO A 132 -14.22 -6.94 -14.63
CA PRO A 132 -14.46 -5.68 -15.31
C PRO A 132 -15.03 -5.89 -16.72
N VAL A 133 -15.97 -5.05 -17.12
CA VAL A 133 -16.46 -5.03 -18.50
C VAL A 133 -15.42 -4.29 -19.35
N VAL A 134 -15.01 -4.90 -20.44
CA VAL A 134 -14.16 -4.25 -21.46
C VAL A 134 -15.09 -3.73 -22.55
N ASP A 135 -15.33 -2.42 -22.54
CA ASP A 135 -16.10 -1.72 -23.56
C ASP A 135 -15.19 -0.64 -24.16
N GLU A 136 -14.96 -0.70 -25.47
CA GLU A 136 -14.14 0.28 -26.20
C GLU A 136 -14.66 1.72 -26.04
N LYS A 137 -15.96 1.89 -25.72
CA LYS A 137 -16.59 3.20 -25.52
C LYS A 137 -16.56 3.67 -24.06
N LYS A 138 -16.20 2.79 -23.13
CA LYS A 138 -16.13 3.08 -21.68
C LYS A 138 -14.85 2.50 -21.13
N ALA A 139 -13.77 3.27 -21.28
CA ALA A 139 -12.50 2.89 -20.69
C ALA A 139 -12.64 2.78 -19.17
N ASN A 140 -11.98 1.77 -18.58
CA ASN A 140 -11.89 1.60 -17.13
C ASN A 140 -10.81 2.50 -16.50
N CYS A 141 -10.37 3.53 -17.23
CA CYS A 141 -9.42 4.54 -16.79
C CYS A 141 -10.06 5.94 -16.91
N ASP A 142 -9.48 6.91 -16.20
CA ASP A 142 -9.90 8.29 -16.32
C ASP A 142 -9.48 8.84 -17.69
N THR A 143 -10.47 9.09 -18.54
CA THR A 143 -10.29 9.65 -19.89
C THR A 143 -10.39 11.18 -19.91
N ALA A 144 -10.58 11.81 -18.75
CA ALA A 144 -10.55 13.27 -18.63
C ALA A 144 -9.15 13.86 -18.89
N ALA A 145 -8.12 13.02 -18.94
CA ALA A 145 -6.84 13.35 -19.57
C ALA A 145 -6.98 13.32 -21.11
N GLN A 146 -7.75 14.27 -21.66
CA GLN A 146 -7.37 14.83 -22.96
C GLN A 146 -5.97 15.45 -22.77
N ASP A 147 -5.04 15.22 -23.70
CA ASP A 147 -3.66 15.73 -23.71
C ASP A 147 -2.56 14.80 -23.16
N PHE A 148 -2.46 13.61 -23.75
CA PHE A 148 -1.20 13.31 -24.40
C PHE A 148 -1.53 12.90 -25.83
N ASP A 149 -1.24 13.77 -26.80
CA ASP A 149 -0.92 13.23 -28.12
C ASP A 149 0.10 12.10 -27.88
N ASP A 150 -0.07 10.93 -28.50
CA ASP A 150 0.91 9.83 -28.53
C ASP A 150 2.21 10.25 -29.27
N VAL A 151 2.58 11.51 -29.13
CA VAL A 151 3.73 12.18 -29.66
C VAL A 151 4.55 12.54 -28.43
N LEU A 152 5.74 11.94 -28.33
CA LEU A 152 6.75 12.39 -27.38
C LEU A 152 6.91 13.90 -27.57
N SER A 153 6.46 14.68 -26.60
CA SER A 153 6.57 16.13 -26.63
C SER A 153 8.05 16.50 -26.71
N VAL A 154 8.50 16.89 -27.90
CA VAL A 154 9.88 17.30 -28.19
C VAL A 154 10.21 18.66 -27.52
N ASN A 155 9.26 19.24 -26.78
CA ASN A 155 9.35 20.58 -26.20
C ASN A 155 10.07 20.63 -24.84
N SER A 156 10.53 19.50 -24.29
CA SER A 156 11.42 19.47 -23.14
C SER A 156 12.88 19.75 -23.57
N ARG A 157 13.23 21.04 -23.68
CA ARG A 157 14.60 21.58 -23.88
C ARG A 157 15.37 20.96 -25.05
N GLY A 158 15.55 21.73 -26.14
CA GLY A 158 16.36 21.33 -27.31
C GLY A 158 17.87 21.16 -27.06
N GLU A 159 18.32 21.09 -25.80
CA GLU A 159 19.70 20.80 -25.46
C GLU A 159 19.86 19.29 -25.27
N ARG A 160 20.72 18.68 -26.09
CA ARG A 160 21.11 17.28 -25.89
C ARG A 160 21.76 17.13 -24.52
N ILE A 161 21.31 16.13 -23.76
CA ILE A 161 21.92 15.72 -22.49
C ILE A 161 23.42 15.44 -22.73
N SER A 162 24.27 15.89 -21.81
CA SER A 162 25.73 15.73 -21.90
C SER A 162 26.13 14.25 -21.90
N ALA A 163 27.31 13.91 -22.43
CA ALA A 163 27.80 12.53 -22.40
C ALA A 163 27.97 12.01 -20.96
N GLU A 164 28.40 12.89 -20.04
CA GLU A 164 28.55 12.58 -18.61
C GLU A 164 27.20 12.25 -17.95
N ASP A 165 26.14 12.98 -18.30
CA ASP A 165 24.80 12.68 -17.79
C ASP A 165 24.17 11.45 -18.45
N GLN A 166 24.49 11.17 -19.72
CA GLN A 166 24.05 9.94 -20.40
C GLN A 166 24.65 8.69 -19.76
N GLU A 167 25.89 8.76 -19.28
CA GLU A 167 26.55 7.64 -18.60
C GLU A 167 25.82 7.22 -17.31
N LYS A 168 25.08 8.12 -16.66
CA LYS A 168 24.24 7.81 -15.49
C LYS A 168 23.11 6.83 -15.79
N PHE A 169 22.76 6.63 -17.07
CA PHE A 169 21.75 5.68 -17.53
C PHE A 169 22.35 4.33 -17.98
N ALA A 170 23.67 4.13 -17.85
CA ALA A 170 24.28 2.85 -18.16
C ALA A 170 23.66 1.73 -17.29
N GLY A 171 23.25 0.63 -17.94
CA GLY A 171 22.56 -0.49 -17.29
C GLY A 171 21.04 -0.31 -17.13
N PHE A 172 20.46 0.76 -17.69
CA PHE A 172 19.01 0.93 -17.75
C PHE A 172 18.32 0.00 -18.76
N GLU A 173 19.05 -0.46 -19.79
CA GLU A 173 18.52 -1.40 -20.77
C GLU A 173 18.16 -2.73 -20.11
N PHE A 174 16.92 -3.16 -20.33
CA PHE A 174 16.40 -4.44 -19.85
C PHE A 174 15.52 -5.07 -20.91
N ASN A 175 15.77 -6.36 -21.20
CA ASN A 175 14.97 -7.14 -22.12
C ASN A 175 14.64 -8.49 -21.48
N VAL A 176 13.34 -8.77 -21.40
CA VAL A 176 12.82 -10.02 -20.83
C VAL A 176 13.16 -11.20 -21.73
N ASP A 177 13.21 -10.98 -23.05
CA ASP A 177 13.54 -11.99 -24.05
C ASP A 177 15.01 -11.87 -24.46
N ALA A 178 15.89 -12.57 -23.74
CA ALA A 178 17.33 -12.60 -24.05
C ALA A 178 17.67 -13.04 -25.50
N ASN A 179 16.73 -13.71 -26.18
CA ASN A 179 16.89 -14.18 -27.56
C ASN A 179 16.43 -13.16 -28.62
N ASN A 180 15.77 -12.07 -28.21
CA ASN A 180 15.29 -11.05 -29.13
C ASN A 180 16.00 -9.73 -28.82
N ALA A 181 17.31 -9.68 -29.08
CA ALA A 181 18.12 -8.51 -28.81
C ALA A 181 17.53 -7.28 -29.51
N VAL A 182 16.99 -6.35 -28.72
CA VAL A 182 16.58 -5.03 -29.21
C VAL A 182 17.88 -4.32 -29.59
N THR A 183 18.17 -4.26 -30.89
CA THR A 183 19.27 -3.45 -31.41
C THR A 183 18.73 -2.02 -31.47
N ILE A 184 19.21 -1.16 -30.59
CA ILE A 184 18.91 0.29 -30.61
C ILE A 184 19.79 0.96 -31.66
#